data_AF-A0A2U1NCS3-F1
#
_entry.id   AF-A0A2U1NCS3-F1
#
_cell.length_a   1.000
_cell.length_b   1.000
_cell.length_c   1.000
_cell.angle_alpha   90.00
_cell.angle_beta   90.00
_cell.angle_gamma   90.00
#
_symmetry.space_group_name_H-M   'P 1'
#
loop_
_entity.id
_entity.type
_entity.pdbx_description
1 polymer ?
#
loop_
_entity_poly.entity_id
_entity_poly.type
_entity_poly.pdbx_seq_one_letter_code
_entity_poly.pdbx_strand_id
1 'polypeptide(L)'
;MDRLVRLLELAYSSGSVYISDVMQLGFRREVQEEESWISFLRGWCVYVEDRLAYLDVVISELELCCNHISVARVLVQLRNGDDVVFADAIMYFKVIRDFEADKLAKLHLFLQISMMHVGLRRQFVGRFTGV
;
A
#
# COMPACT_ATOMS: atom_id res chain seq x y z
N MET A 1 37.22 -1.36 7.80
CA MET A 1 36.77 -1.79 9.14
C MET A 1 35.31 -2.21 9.15
N ASP A 2 34.39 -1.43 8.59
CA ASP A 2 32.93 -1.66 8.66
C ASP A 2 32.46 -3.06 8.19
N ARG A 3 33.00 -3.58 7.07
CA ARG A 3 32.66 -4.93 6.56
C ARG A 3 33.10 -6.08 7.48
N LEU A 4 34.26 -5.94 8.12
CA LEU A 4 34.83 -6.96 9.00
C LEU A 4 34.08 -6.99 10.34
N VAL A 5 33.68 -5.81 10.83
CA VAL A 5 32.80 -5.66 12.01
C VAL A 5 31.44 -6.31 11.74
N ARG A 6 30.80 -6.06 10.59
CA ARG A 6 29.53 -6.71 10.23
C ARG A 6 29.64 -8.22 10.13
N LEU A 7 30.72 -8.75 9.54
CA LEU A 7 30.93 -10.21 9.47
C LEU A 7 31.14 -10.82 10.86
N LEU A 8 31.88 -10.15 11.75
CA LEU A 8 32.04 -10.57 13.15
C LEU A 8 30.72 -10.52 13.92
N GLU A 9 29.92 -9.48 13.73
CA GLU A 9 28.59 -9.36 14.34
C GLU A 9 27.67 -10.49 13.88
N LEU A 10 27.65 -10.80 12.59
CA LEU A 10 26.85 -11.90 12.04
C LEU A 10 27.34 -13.26 12.55
N ALA A 11 28.65 -13.50 12.58
CA ALA A 11 29.23 -14.72 13.14
C ALA A 11 28.87 -14.90 14.62
N TYR A 12 29.08 -13.86 15.42
CA TYR A 12 28.74 -13.86 16.85
C TYR A 12 27.24 -14.06 17.07
N SER A 13 26.40 -13.34 16.32
CA SER A 13 24.93 -13.43 16.41
C SER A 13 24.38 -14.78 15.97
N SER A 14 25.08 -15.46 15.05
CA SER A 14 24.70 -16.82 14.62
C SER A 14 25.03 -17.89 15.66
N GLY A 15 25.90 -17.58 16.63
CA GLY A 15 26.40 -18.55 17.60
C GLY A 15 27.25 -19.67 16.95
N SER A 16 27.69 -19.48 15.71
CA SER A 16 28.38 -20.49 14.91
C SER A 16 29.60 -19.92 14.20
N VAL A 17 30.58 -20.78 13.95
CA VAL A 17 31.78 -20.50 13.16
C VAL A 17 31.59 -20.91 11.69
N TYR A 18 30.49 -21.62 11.38
CA TYR A 18 30.19 -22.10 10.05
C TYR A 18 29.54 -20.99 9.21
N ILE A 19 30.11 -20.75 8.03
CA ILE A 19 29.61 -19.72 7.10
C ILE A 19 28.17 -19.99 6.65
N SER A 20 27.71 -21.25 6.63
CA SER A 20 26.33 -21.63 6.35
C SER A 20 25.34 -21.02 7.34
N ASP A 21 25.68 -21.02 8.63
CA ASP A 21 24.82 -20.52 9.70
C ASP A 21 24.80 -18.99 9.73
N VAL A 22 25.96 -18.37 9.47
CA VAL A 22 26.09 -16.92 9.27
C VAL A 22 25.25 -16.46 8.09
N MET A 23 25.31 -17.17 6.96
CA MET A 23 24.51 -16.88 5.77
C MET A 23 23.02 -17.10 6.04
N GLN A 24 22.65 -18.21 6.67
CA GLN A 24 21.26 -18.49 7.06
C GLN A 24 20.68 -17.37 7.92
N LEU A 25 21.43 -16.90 8.92
CA LEU A 25 21.00 -15.79 9.78
C LEU A 25 20.83 -14.49 8.97
N GLY A 26 21.79 -14.17 8.09
CA GLY A 26 21.72 -12.99 7.22
C GLY A 26 20.45 -12.99 6.37
N PHE A 27 20.19 -14.06 5.64
CA PHE A 27 18.98 -14.16 4.81
C PHE A 27 17.68 -14.23 5.64
N ARG A 28 17.70 -14.80 6.85
CA ARG A 28 16.55 -14.78 7.75
C ARG A 28 16.20 -13.35 8.19
N ARG A 29 17.21 -12.52 8.49
CA ARG A 29 17.00 -11.10 8.81
C ARG A 29 16.41 -10.35 7.60
N GLU A 30 16.94 -10.56 6.39
CA GLU A 30 16.37 -9.95 5.17
C GLU A 30 14.90 -10.34 4.95
N VAL A 31 14.55 -11.62 5.14
CA VAL A 31 13.16 -12.08 5.04
C VAL A 31 12.27 -11.37 6.06
N GLN A 32 12.73 -11.23 7.31
CA GLN A 32 11.96 -10.57 8.36
C GLN A 32 11.75 -9.08 8.06
N GLU A 33 12.79 -8.39 7.56
CA GLU A 33 12.68 -6.99 7.16
C GLU A 33 11.68 -6.80 6.01
N GLU A 34 11.73 -7.65 5.00
CA GLU A 34 10.76 -7.59 3.89
C GLU A 34 9.34 -7.96 4.31
N GLU A 35 9.16 -8.89 5.24
CA GLU A 35 7.84 -9.20 5.82
C GLU A 35 7.24 -7.99 6.55
N SER A 36 8.06 -7.25 7.30
CA SER A 36 7.65 -5.99 7.93
C SER A 36 7.21 -4.97 6.89
N TRP A 37 7.96 -4.82 5.79
CA TRP A 37 7.59 -3.94 4.67
C TRP A 37 6.28 -4.38 3.99
N ILE A 38 6.08 -5.68 3.78
CA ILE A 38 4.83 -6.24 3.24
C ILE A 38 3.64 -5.91 4.15
N SER A 39 3.80 -6.03 5.47
CA SER A 39 2.76 -5.65 6.44
C SER A 39 2.43 -4.17 6.35
N PHE A 40 3.46 -3.32 6.23
CA PHE A 40 3.28 -1.88 6.02
C PHE A 40 2.52 -1.58 4.73
N LEU A 41 2.90 -2.20 3.60
CA LEU A 41 2.24 -2.02 2.30
C LEU A 41 0.77 -2.46 2.32
N ARG A 42 0.44 -3.54 3.04
CA ARG A 42 -0.96 -3.97 3.23
C ARG A 42 -1.77 -2.89 3.96
N GLY A 43 -1.22 -2.29 5.00
CA GLY A 43 -1.86 -1.16 5.69
C GLY A 43 -2.13 0.02 4.75
N TRP A 44 -1.18 0.34 3.86
CA TRP A 44 -1.39 1.36 2.83
C TRP A 44 -2.46 1.01 1.81
N CYS A 45 -2.59 -0.26 1.42
CA CYS A 45 -3.67 -0.69 0.52
C CYS A 45 -5.03 -0.44 1.17
N VAL A 46 -5.23 -0.89 2.41
CA VAL A 46 -6.47 -0.65 3.17
C VAL A 46 -6.77 0.84 3.31
N TYR A 47 -5.76 1.65 3.64
CA TYR A 47 -5.94 3.10 3.75
C TYR A 47 -6.42 3.75 2.43
N VAL A 48 -5.86 3.33 1.29
CA VAL A 48 -6.27 3.87 -0.02
C VAL A 48 -7.65 3.33 -0.42
N GLU A 49 -7.99 2.08 -0.10
CA GLU A 49 -9.33 1.51 -0.29
C GLU A 49 -10.40 2.29 0.49
N ASP A 50 -10.16 2.59 1.77
CA ASP A 50 -11.07 3.40 2.58
C ASP A 50 -11.27 4.80 1.99
N ARG A 51 -10.18 5.40 1.49
CA ARG A 51 -10.24 6.71 0.83
C ARG A 51 -11.04 6.67 -0.47
N LEU A 52 -10.92 5.59 -1.25
CA LEU A 52 -11.73 5.39 -2.46
C LEU A 52 -13.22 5.27 -2.12
N ALA A 53 -13.56 4.47 -1.10
CA ALA A 53 -14.93 4.34 -0.64
C ALA A 53 -15.52 5.68 -0.19
N TYR A 54 -14.74 6.49 0.54
CA TYR A 54 -15.12 7.86 0.90
C TYR A 54 -15.37 8.74 -0.33
N LEU A 55 -14.47 8.72 -1.32
CA LEU A 55 -14.62 9.50 -2.54
C LEU A 55 -15.84 9.07 -3.35
N ASP A 56 -16.10 7.76 -3.46
CA ASP A 56 -17.27 7.23 -4.16
C ASP A 56 -18.57 7.70 -3.49
N VAL A 57 -18.61 7.78 -2.15
CA VAL A 57 -19.75 8.33 -1.39
C VAL A 57 -19.94 9.82 -1.70
N VAL A 58 -18.89 10.63 -1.60
CA VAL A 58 -18.98 12.08 -1.88
C VAL A 58 -19.43 12.33 -3.32
N ILE A 59 -18.88 11.60 -4.29
CA ILE A 59 -19.27 11.71 -5.70
C ILE A 59 -20.76 11.36 -5.85
N SER A 60 -21.21 10.27 -5.23
CA SER A 60 -22.62 9.84 -5.30
C SER A 60 -23.58 10.87 -4.70
N GLU A 61 -23.23 11.48 -3.56
CA GLU A 61 -24.04 12.53 -2.93
C GLU A 61 -24.12 13.79 -3.80
N LEU A 62 -23.00 14.19 -4.42
CA LEU A 62 -22.96 15.33 -5.33
C LEU A 62 -23.77 15.07 -6.61
N GLU A 63 -23.65 13.87 -7.19
CA GLU A 63 -24.45 13.45 -8.36
C GLU A 63 -25.95 13.43 -8.03
N LEU A 64 -26.32 12.95 -6.84
CA LEU A 64 -27.70 12.96 -6.37
C LEU A 64 -28.23 14.39 -6.22
N CYS A 65 -27.46 15.30 -5.61
CA CYS A 65 -27.80 16.72 -5.51
C CYS A 65 -27.97 17.37 -6.89
N CYS A 66 -27.05 17.08 -7.82
CA CYS A 66 -27.07 17.62 -9.17
C CYS A 66 -28.28 17.13 -9.98
N ASN A 67 -28.59 15.84 -9.90
CA ASN A 67 -29.72 15.22 -10.63
C ASN A 67 -31.08 15.67 -10.09
N HIS A 68 -31.16 16.04 -8.80
CA HIS A 68 -32.38 16.48 -8.14
C HIS A 68 -32.32 17.95 -7.73
N ILE A 69 -31.61 18.78 -8.50
CA ILE A 69 -31.35 20.19 -8.15
C ILE A 69 -32.64 21.02 -7.98
N SER A 70 -33.71 20.66 -8.69
CA SER A 70 -35.03 21.28 -8.55
C SER A 70 -35.66 20.99 -7.17
N VAL A 71 -35.46 19.79 -6.63
CA VAL A 71 -35.89 19.38 -5.28
C VAL A 71 -34.95 20.00 -4.23
N ALA A 72 -33.63 19.98 -4.49
CA ALA A 72 -32.65 20.63 -3.62
C ALA A 72 -32.93 22.13 -3.46
N ARG A 73 -33.39 22.81 -4.52
CA ARG A 73 -33.80 24.22 -4.48
C ARG A 73 -34.98 24.51 -3.55
N VAL A 74 -35.82 23.50 -3.28
CA VAL A 74 -36.94 23.63 -2.33
C VAL A 74 -36.45 23.52 -0.89
N LEU A 75 -35.41 22.72 -0.64
CA LEU A 75 -34.84 22.48 0.69
C LEU A 75 -33.76 23.50 1.07
N VAL A 76 -33.06 24.08 0.09
CA VAL A 76 -31.89 24.94 0.28
C VAL A 76 -31.92 26.11 -0.71
N GLN A 77 -31.44 27.28 -0.30
CA GLN A 77 -31.28 28.42 -1.21
C GLN A 77 -30.11 28.17 -2.17
N LEU A 78 -30.43 27.94 -3.45
CA LEU A 78 -29.45 27.86 -4.54
C LEU A 78 -29.29 29.22 -5.22
N ARG A 79 -28.05 29.59 -5.53
CA ARG A 79 -27.70 30.74 -6.37
C ARG A 79 -27.65 30.30 -7.84
N ASN A 80 -27.80 31.26 -8.74
CA ASN A 80 -27.53 31.02 -10.16
C ASN A 80 -26.06 30.62 -10.34
N GLY A 81 -25.82 29.50 -11.03
CA GLY A 81 -24.48 28.97 -11.29
C GLY A 81 -24.04 27.87 -10.32
N ASP A 82 -24.81 27.56 -9.28
CA ASP A 82 -24.50 26.45 -8.36
C ASP A 82 -24.49 25.09 -9.08
N ASP A 83 -25.26 24.93 -10.15
CA ASP A 83 -25.26 23.76 -11.03
C ASP A 83 -23.90 23.53 -11.70
N VAL A 84 -23.24 24.60 -12.15
CA VAL A 84 -21.89 24.55 -12.70
C VAL A 84 -20.88 24.17 -11.63
N VAL A 85 -21.03 24.70 -10.41
CA VAL A 85 -20.17 24.36 -9.27
C VAL A 85 -20.31 22.89 -8.89
N PHE A 86 -21.52 22.33 -8.90
CA PHE A 86 -21.73 20.88 -8.69
C PHE A 86 -21.04 20.05 -9.76
N ALA A 87 -21.20 20.40 -11.04
CA ALA A 87 -20.57 19.67 -12.14
C ALA A 87 -19.03 19.71 -12.04
N ASP A 88 -18.46 20.86 -11.72
CA ASP A 88 -17.01 21.02 -11.54
C ASP A 88 -16.49 20.23 -10.33
N ALA A 89 -17.21 20.27 -9.20
CA ALA A 89 -16.88 19.47 -8.02
C ALA A 89 -16.92 17.97 -8.30
N ILE A 90 -17.95 17.47 -8.99
CA ILE A 90 -18.06 16.06 -9.39
C ILE A 90 -16.86 15.67 -10.26
N MET A 91 -16.51 16.50 -11.25
CA MET A 91 -15.37 16.23 -12.13
C MET A 91 -14.04 16.24 -11.36
N TYR A 92 -13.84 17.21 -10.46
CA TYR A 92 -12.67 17.29 -9.59
C TYR A 92 -12.51 16.03 -8.73
N PHE A 93 -13.56 15.58 -8.05
CA PHE A 93 -13.50 14.39 -7.21
C PHE A 93 -13.31 13.11 -8.03
N LYS A 94 -13.91 12.99 -9.22
CA LYS A 94 -13.67 11.84 -10.13
C LYS A 94 -12.20 11.73 -10.53
N VAL A 95 -11.55 12.86 -10.87
CA VAL A 95 -10.12 12.87 -11.21
C VAL A 95 -9.26 12.39 -10.04
N ILE A 96 -9.55 12.86 -8.82
CA ILE A 96 -8.82 12.41 -7.61
C ILE A 96 -9.07 10.93 -7.34
N ARG A 97 -10.33 10.49 -7.48
CA ARG A 97 -10.73 9.09 -7.27
C ARG A 97 -10.00 8.17 -8.25
N ASP A 98 -9.93 8.53 -9.53
CA ASP A 98 -9.23 7.74 -10.54
C ASP A 98 -7.72 7.68 -10.29
N PHE A 99 -7.13 8.79 -9.81
CA PHE A 99 -5.75 8.80 -9.37
C PHE A 99 -5.48 7.85 -8.19
N GLU A 100 -6.32 7.88 -7.14
CA GLU A 100 -6.16 6.95 -6.00
C GLU A 100 -6.42 5.49 -6.43
N ALA A 101 -7.32 5.24 -7.39
CA ALA A 101 -7.58 3.90 -7.91
C ALA A 101 -6.38 3.33 -8.67
N ASP A 102 -5.74 4.12 -9.54
CA ASP A 102 -4.51 3.73 -10.23
C ASP A 102 -3.35 3.49 -9.24
N LYS A 103 -3.24 4.35 -8.21
CA LYS A 103 -2.26 4.18 -7.13
C LYS A 103 -2.49 2.87 -6.35
N LEU A 104 -3.73 2.53 -6.03
CA LEU A 104 -4.07 1.27 -5.36
C LEU A 104 -3.70 0.05 -6.23
N ALA A 105 -4.00 0.11 -7.53
CA ALA A 105 -3.64 -0.96 -8.46
C ALA A 105 -2.11 -1.19 -8.50
N LYS A 106 -1.32 -0.10 -8.51
CA LYS A 106 0.15 -0.16 -8.44
C LYS A 106 0.65 -0.71 -7.11
N LEU A 107 0.03 -0.33 -5.99
CA LEU A 107 0.36 -0.86 -4.67
C LEU A 107 0.10 -2.38 -4.60
N HIS A 108 -1.03 -2.84 -5.12
CA HIS A 108 -1.34 -4.27 -5.19
C HIS A 108 -0.33 -5.04 -6.04
N LEU A 109 0.06 -4.51 -7.21
CA LEU A 109 1.09 -5.13 -8.04
C LEU A 109 2.43 -5.22 -7.30
N PHE A 110 2.85 -4.12 -6.66
CA PHE A 110 4.10 -4.09 -5.90
C PHE A 110 4.08 -5.07 -4.71
N LEU A 111 2.95 -5.17 -4.02
CA LEU A 111 2.73 -6.12 -2.93
C LEU A 111 2.83 -7.57 -3.42
N GLN A 112 2.19 -7.90 -4.54
CA GLN A 112 2.26 -9.24 -5.14
C GLN A 112 3.68 -9.65 -5.49
N ILE A 113 4.42 -8.75 -6.16
CA ILE A 113 5.82 -8.98 -6.52
C ILE A 113 6.67 -9.17 -5.25
N SER A 114 6.50 -8.30 -4.24
CA SER A 114 7.22 -8.40 -2.97
C SER A 114 6.96 -9.72 -2.24
N MET A 115 5.71 -10.18 -2.20
CA MET A 115 5.35 -11.47 -1.60
C MET A 115 6.01 -12.65 -2.34
N MET A 116 6.06 -12.59 -3.67
CA MET A 116 6.77 -13.59 -4.48
C MET A 116 8.27 -13.63 -4.15
N HIS A 117 8.92 -12.46 -4.07
CA HIS A 117 10.34 -12.37 -3.73
C HIS A 117 10.64 -12.91 -2.33
N VAL A 118 9.84 -12.56 -1.33
CA VAL A 118 9.97 -13.12 0.02
C VAL A 118 9.79 -14.63 0.01
N GLY A 119 8.83 -15.15 -0.76
CA GLY A 119 8.63 -16.59 -0.94
C GLY A 119 9.89 -17.30 -1.47
N LEU A 120 10.52 -16.74 -2.50
CA LEU A 120 11.78 -17.27 -3.06
C LEU A 120 12.93 -17.20 -2.05
N ARG A 121 13.05 -16.09 -1.30
CA ARG A 121 14.08 -15.97 -0.25
C ARG A 121 13.87 -16.99 0.87
N ARG A 122 12.63 -17.22 1.32
CA ARG A 122 12.33 -18.25 2.32
C ARG A 122 12.73 -19.65 1.83
N GLN A 123 12.45 -19.97 0.55
CA GLN A 123 12.89 -21.24 -0.04
C GLN A 123 14.43 -21.36 -0.06
N PHE A 124 15.12 -20.26 -0.37
CA PHE A 124 16.58 -20.23 -0.32
C PHE A 124 17.13 -20.43 1.10
N VAL A 125 16.55 -19.75 2.09
CA VAL A 125 16.88 -19.95 3.53
C VAL A 125 16.67 -21.40 3.95
N GLY A 126 15.62 -22.06 3.45
CA GLY A 126 15.33 -23.47 3.72
C GLY A 126 16.41 -24.44 3.23
N ARG A 127 17.30 -24.03 2.32
CA ARG A 127 18.45 -24.87 1.90
C ARG A 127 19.50 -25.03 2.98
N PHE A 128 19.52 -24.13 3.97
CA PHE A 128 20.45 -24.19 5.09
C PHE A 128 19.93 -25.02 6.27
N THR A 129 18.62 -25.34 6.32
CA THR A 129 18.00 -26.12 7.42
C THR A 129 18.24 -27.65 7.35
N GLY A 130 19.28 -28.10 6.65
CA GLY A 130 19.60 -29.52 6.51
C GLY A 130 21.08 -29.82 6.20
N VAL A 131 21.98 -28.87 6.50
CA VAL A 131 23.44 -29.01 6.38
C VAL A 131 24.03 -29.21 7.77
#